data_AF-A0A024THC8-F1
#
_entry.id   AF-A0A024THC8-F1
#
_cell.length_a   1.000
_cell.length_b   1.000
_cell.length_c   1.000
_cell.angle_alpha   90.00
_cell.angle_beta   90.00
_cell.angle_gamma   90.00
#
_symmetry.space_group_name_H-M   'P 1'
#
loop_
_entity.id
_entity.type
_entity.pdbx_description
1 polymer ?
#
loop_
_entity_poly.entity_id
_entity_poly.type
_entity_poly.pdbx_seq_one_letter_code
_entity_poly.pdbx_strand_id
1 'polypeptide(L)'
;MTATAQDHRFAPAPHLWALGVGAVISGDIFGWQTALSAGFLGLVVNLVIASALYILLSFSIAELSTSIPCGGGPYAFAHRALGSTAAYFAGLAEVLKVVVTVAVISVGIGSYMNQLLRLEEGNGPICLHAEH
;
A
#
# COMPACT_ATOMS: atom_id res chain seq x y z
N MET A 1 -14.36 35.60 17.11
CA MET A 1 -13.90 34.22 16.79
C MET A 1 -14.16 33.97 15.32
N THR A 2 -13.20 34.31 14.47
CA THR A 2 -13.29 34.14 13.02
C THR A 2 -12.97 32.69 12.68
N ALA A 3 -14.00 31.93 12.26
CA ALA A 3 -13.80 30.62 11.66
C ALA A 3 -13.05 30.82 10.34
N THR A 4 -11.83 30.30 10.25
CA THR A 4 -11.09 30.22 8.99
C THR A 4 -11.85 29.30 8.05
N ALA A 5 -12.29 29.84 6.91
CA ALA A 5 -12.91 29.06 5.85
C ALA A 5 -11.96 27.92 5.44
N GLN A 6 -12.39 26.68 5.68
CA GLN A 6 -11.70 25.49 5.19
C GLN A 6 -11.89 25.43 3.67
N ASP A 7 -10.81 25.69 2.93
CA ASP A 7 -10.75 25.50 1.48
C ASP A 7 -10.84 24.00 1.17
N HIS A 8 -12.03 23.55 0.79
CA HIS A 8 -12.34 22.17 0.44
C HIS A 8 -11.74 21.88 -0.94
N ARG A 9 -10.43 21.65 -0.99
CA ARG A 9 -9.72 21.35 -2.24
C ARG A 9 -10.22 20.04 -2.82
N PHE A 10 -11.00 20.16 -3.90
CA PHE A 10 -11.42 19.02 -4.70
C PHE A 10 -10.23 18.51 -5.51
N ALA A 11 -9.83 17.26 -5.27
CA ALA A 11 -8.87 16.58 -6.12
C ALA A 11 -9.56 16.18 -7.43
N PRO A 12 -9.09 16.64 -8.60
CA PRO A 12 -9.68 16.25 -9.87
C PRO A 12 -9.43 14.75 -10.11
N ALA A 13 -10.37 14.08 -10.79
CA ALA A 13 -10.33 12.65 -11.12
C ALA A 13 -8.94 12.10 -11.54
N PRO A 14 -8.14 12.76 -12.40
CA PRO A 14 -6.80 12.27 -12.75
C PRO A 14 -5.84 12.16 -11.57
N HIS A 15 -5.94 13.04 -10.57
CA HIS A 15 -5.06 12.98 -9.38
C HIS A 15 -5.42 11.78 -8.51
N LEU A 16 -6.71 11.52 -8.30
CA LEU A 16 -7.17 10.35 -7.54
C LEU A 16 -6.78 9.04 -8.24
N TRP A 17 -6.89 8.99 -9.56
CA TRP A 17 -6.45 7.86 -10.36
C TRP A 17 -4.94 7.62 -10.24
N ALA A 18 -4.14 8.68 -10.37
CA ALA A 18 -2.68 8.60 -10.23
C ALA A 18 -2.25 8.11 -8.84
N LEU A 19 -2.91 8.58 -7.78
CA LEU A 19 -2.64 8.09 -6.42
C LEU A 19 -2.99 6.62 -6.24
N GLY A 20 -4.13 6.16 -6.78
CA GLY A 20 -4.53 4.76 -6.70
C GLY A 20 -3.58 3.83 -7.46
N VAL A 21 -3.30 4.16 -8.72
CA VAL A 21 -2.43 3.35 -9.59
C VAL A 21 -0.98 3.33 -9.07
N GLY A 22 -0.46 4.48 -8.65
CA GLY A 22 0.89 4.57 -8.11
C GLY A 22 1.09 3.72 -6.85
N ALA A 23 0.10 3.71 -5.95
CA ALA A 23 0.13 2.89 -4.75
C ALA A 23 0.16 1.38 -5.08
N VAL A 24 -0.67 0.92 -6.02
CA VAL A 24 -0.74 -0.50 -6.41
C VAL A 24 0.56 -0.96 -7.07
N ILE A 25 1.01 -0.26 -8.11
CA ILE A 25 2.21 -0.63 -8.87
C ILE A 25 3.45 -0.68 -7.95
N SER A 26 3.53 0.24 -6.98
CA SER A 26 4.66 0.27 -6.05
C SER A 26 4.79 -1.00 -5.20
N GLY A 27 3.67 -1.63 -4.82
CA GLY A 27 3.65 -2.87 -4.04
C GLY A 27 3.94 -4.10 -4.90
N ASP A 28 3.41 -4.14 -6.13
CA ASP A 28 3.58 -5.27 -7.04
C ASP A 28 5.03 -5.51 -7.45
N ILE A 29 5.84 -4.45 -7.58
CA ILE A 29 7.27 -4.57 -7.92
C ILE A 29 8.02 -5.37 -6.85
N PHE A 30 7.71 -5.20 -5.56
CA PHE A 30 8.30 -6.01 -4.49
C PHE A 30 7.74 -7.44 -4.45
N GLY A 31 6.44 -7.58 -4.73
CA GLY A 31 5.75 -8.86 -4.68
C GLY A 31 6.17 -9.84 -5.77
N TRP A 32 6.39 -9.37 -7.00
CA TRP A 32 6.69 -10.26 -8.13
C TRP A 32 8.13 -10.74 -8.11
N GLN A 33 9.08 -9.90 -7.65
CA GLN A 33 10.48 -10.31 -7.51
C GLN A 33 10.63 -11.42 -6.46
N THR A 34 9.88 -11.34 -5.36
CA THR A 34 9.85 -12.36 -4.30
C THR A 34 9.04 -13.61 -4.67
N ALA A 35 7.97 -13.46 -5.45
CA ALA A 35 7.19 -14.61 -5.92
C ALA A 35 7.88 -15.37 -7.07
N LEU A 36 8.64 -14.69 -7.94
CA LEU A 36 9.44 -15.33 -8.98
C LEU A 36 10.56 -16.20 -8.40
N SER A 37 11.20 -15.77 -7.31
CA SER A 37 12.21 -16.58 -6.63
C SER A 37 11.62 -17.84 -5.99
N ALA A 38 10.32 -17.83 -5.64
CA ALA A 38 9.60 -18.99 -5.13
C ALA A 38 9.07 -19.93 -6.23
N GLY A 39 8.90 -19.45 -7.47
CA GLY A 39 8.59 -20.27 -8.65
C GLY A 39 7.59 -19.64 -9.62
N PHE A 40 7.82 -19.84 -10.92
CA PHE A 40 7.05 -19.21 -12.00
C PHE A 40 5.57 -19.63 -12.05
N LEU A 41 5.26 -20.92 -11.96
CA LEU A 41 3.87 -21.39 -12.00
C LEU A 41 3.07 -20.92 -10.79
N GLY A 42 3.71 -20.83 -9.61
CA GLY A 42 3.09 -20.30 -8.41
C GLY A 42 2.72 -18.83 -8.56
N LEU A 43 3.59 -18.02 -9.16
CA LEU A 43 3.31 -16.63 -9.48
C LEU A 43 2.10 -16.48 -10.41
N VAL A 44 2.02 -17.26 -11.49
CA VAL A 44 0.91 -17.17 -12.47
C VAL A 44 -0.42 -17.49 -11.82
N VAL A 45 -0.50 -18.58 -11.04
CA VAL A 45 -1.72 -18.94 -10.32
C VAL A 45 -2.11 -17.86 -9.31
N ASN A 46 -1.14 -17.33 -8.56
CA ASN A 46 -1.39 -16.27 -7.58
C ASN A 46 -1.90 -14.99 -8.26
N LEU A 47 -1.33 -14.57 -9.39
CA LEU A 47 -1.80 -13.43 -10.18
C LEU A 47 -3.24 -13.61 -10.67
N VAL A 48 -3.58 -14.79 -11.20
CA VAL A 48 -4.93 -15.07 -11.69
C VAL A 48 -5.94 -14.99 -10.55
N ILE A 49 -5.66 -15.61 -9.40
CA ILE A 49 -6.55 -15.58 -8.24
C ILE A 49 -6.68 -14.15 -7.68
N ALA A 50 -5.55 -13.45 -7.49
CA ALA A 50 -5.55 -12.09 -6.98
C ALA A 50 -6.29 -11.11 -7.91
N SER A 51 -6.10 -11.22 -9.23
CA SER A 51 -6.79 -10.38 -10.21
C SER A 51 -8.31 -10.61 -10.22
N ALA A 52 -8.75 -11.87 -10.14
CA ALA A 52 -10.17 -12.19 -10.05
C ALA A 52 -10.80 -11.60 -8.77
N LEU A 53 -10.18 -11.84 -7.61
CA LEU A 53 -10.64 -11.28 -6.33
C LEU A 53 -10.67 -9.75 -6.35
N TYR A 54 -9.65 -9.13 -6.97
CA TYR A 54 -9.57 -7.69 -7.09
C TYR A 54 -10.70 -7.10 -7.95
N ILE A 55 -11.02 -7.70 -9.10
CA ILE A 55 -12.13 -7.25 -9.97
C ILE A 55 -13.46 -7.33 -9.24
N LEU A 56 -13.73 -8.44 -8.54
CA LEU A 56 -14.97 -8.61 -7.76
C LEU A 56 -15.06 -7.56 -6.65
N LEU A 57 -13.95 -7.32 -5.93
CA LEU A 57 -13.88 -6.32 -4.89
C LEU A 57 -14.09 -4.90 -5.43
N SER A 58 -13.47 -4.55 -6.57
CA SER A 58 -13.62 -3.24 -7.21
C SER A 58 -15.07 -2.97 -7.59
N PHE A 59 -15.79 -3.96 -8.12
CA PHE A 59 -17.21 -3.81 -8.44
C PHE A 59 -18.05 -3.56 -7.17
N SER A 60 -17.80 -4.32 -6.11
CA SER A 60 -18.50 -4.13 -4.82
C SER A 60 -18.25 -2.73 -4.22
N ILE A 61 -17.00 -2.24 -4.24
CA ILE A 61 -16.66 -0.89 -3.76
C ILE A 61 -17.29 0.18 -4.65
N ALA A 62 -17.39 -0.03 -5.96
CA ALA A 62 -18.03 0.91 -6.88
C ALA A 62 -19.53 1.08 -6.55
N GLU A 63 -20.28 -0.01 -6.37
CA GLU A 63 -21.69 0.06 -5.97
C GLU A 63 -21.88 0.78 -4.62
N LEU A 64 -21.00 0.51 -3.66
CA LEU A 64 -21.05 1.13 -2.33
C LEU A 64 -20.67 2.62 -2.37
N SER A 65 -19.71 3.01 -3.21
CA SER A 65 -19.25 4.39 -3.33
C SER A 65 -20.30 5.30 -3.99
N THR A 66 -21.15 4.76 -4.88
CA THR A 66 -22.25 5.53 -5.48
C THR A 66 -23.43 5.71 -4.52
N SER A 67 -23.66 4.78 -3.59
CA SER A 67 -24.76 4.84 -2.62
C SER A 67 -24.43 5.67 -1.37
N ILE A 68 -23.14 5.85 -1.03
CA ILE A 68 -22.69 6.56 0.18
C ILE A 68 -21.65 7.63 -0.19
N PRO A 69 -22.05 8.89 -0.44
CA PRO A 69 -21.13 9.99 -0.76
C PRO A 69 -20.45 10.54 0.50
N CYS A 70 -19.69 9.70 1.21
CA CYS A 70 -18.98 10.07 2.42
C CYS A 70 -17.49 9.72 2.28
N GLY A 71 -16.59 10.69 2.49
CA GLY A 71 -15.13 10.49 2.41
C GLY A 71 -14.51 9.72 3.59
N GLY A 72 -15.23 8.74 4.16
CA GLY A 72 -14.86 8.06 5.42
C GLY A 72 -14.18 6.71 5.26
N GLY A 73 -13.87 6.28 4.03
CA GLY A 73 -13.19 5.01 3.76
C GLY A 73 -14.01 3.76 4.11
N PRO A 74 -13.37 2.57 4.11
CA PRO A 74 -14.03 1.28 4.35
C PRO A 74 -14.77 1.20 5.69
N TYR A 75 -14.29 1.94 6.68
CA TYR A 75 -14.93 2.07 8.00
C TYR A 75 -16.34 2.65 7.90
N ALA A 76 -16.52 3.73 7.16
CA ALA A 76 -17.82 4.38 7.01
C ALA A 76 -18.84 3.50 6.26
N PHE A 77 -18.34 2.68 5.33
CA PHE A 77 -19.12 1.67 4.62
C PHE A 77 -19.55 0.52 5.56
N ALA A 78 -18.61 -0.03 6.33
CA ALA A 78 -18.90 -1.09 7.31
C ALA A 78 -19.86 -0.62 8.41
N HIS A 79 -19.75 0.64 8.84
CA HIS A 79 -20.66 1.23 9.82
C HIS A 79 -22.10 1.33 9.33
N ARG A 80 -22.30 1.70 8.05
CA ARG A 80 -23.64 1.77 7.45
C ARG A 80 -24.24 0.41 7.11
N ALA A 81 -23.42 -0.59 6.76
CA ALA A 81 -23.90 -1.89 6.32
C ALA A 81 -24.10 -2.91 7.45
N LEU A 82 -23.21 -2.94 8.45
CA LEU A 82 -23.11 -4.05 9.42
C LEU A 82 -23.17 -3.61 10.90
N GLY A 83 -23.26 -2.31 11.17
CA GLY A 83 -23.34 -1.75 12.53
C GLY A 83 -21.99 -1.37 13.15
N SER A 84 -21.99 -0.94 14.42
CA SER A 84 -20.80 -0.34 15.05
C SER A 84 -19.67 -1.34 15.34
N THR A 85 -20.00 -2.60 15.61
CA THR A 85 -19.02 -3.64 15.92
C THR A 85 -18.20 -4.02 14.69
N ALA A 86 -18.86 -4.24 13.55
CA ALA A 86 -18.19 -4.52 12.28
C ALA A 86 -17.36 -3.32 11.79
N ALA A 87 -17.83 -2.09 12.02
CA ALA A 87 -17.05 -0.88 11.73
C ALA A 87 -15.76 -0.83 12.55
N TYR A 88 -15.82 -1.13 13.86
CA TYR A 88 -14.63 -1.16 14.71
C TYR A 88 -13.55 -2.14 14.19
N PHE A 89 -13.95 -3.36 13.83
CA PHE A 89 -13.03 -4.34 13.25
C PHE A 89 -12.50 -3.91 11.88
N ALA A 90 -13.33 -3.32 11.02
CA ALA A 90 -12.89 -2.80 9.73
C ALA A 90 -11.87 -1.66 9.89
N GLY A 91 -12.08 -0.77 10.86
CA GLY A 91 -11.13 0.29 11.20
C GLY A 91 -9.82 -0.27 11.77
N LEU A 92 -9.90 -1.25 12.66
CA LEU A 92 -8.72 -1.92 13.23
C LEU A 92 -7.91 -2.64 12.15
N ALA A 93 -8.58 -3.37 11.25
CA ALA A 93 -7.94 -4.05 10.13
C ALA A 93 -7.25 -3.06 9.18
N GLU A 94 -7.90 -1.92 8.91
CA GLU A 94 -7.32 -0.87 8.08
C GLU A 94 -6.06 -0.25 8.72
N VAL A 95 -6.08 -0.01 10.03
CA VAL A 95 -4.89 0.46 10.78
C VAL A 95 -3.77 -0.57 10.71
N LEU A 96 -4.08 -1.85 10.95
CA LEU A 96 -3.10 -2.94 10.88
C LEU A 96 -2.47 -3.03 9.48
N LYS A 97 -3.30 -2.95 8.43
CA LYS A 97 -2.83 -2.96 7.03
C LYS A 97 -1.83 -1.83 6.78
N VAL A 98 -2.14 -0.62 7.22
CA VAL A 98 -1.24 0.54 7.02
C VAL A 98 0.09 0.34 7.75
N VAL A 99 0.06 -0.15 8.99
CA VAL A 99 1.29 -0.46 9.76
C VAL A 99 2.14 -1.51 9.04
N VAL A 100 1.54 -2.61 8.60
CA VAL A 100 2.25 -3.67 7.86
C VAL A 100 2.82 -3.13 6.54
N THR A 101 2.06 -2.29 5.82
CA THR A 101 2.51 -1.68 4.57
C THR A 101 3.75 -0.81 4.79
N VAL A 102 3.74 0.05 5.82
CA VAL A 102 4.90 0.89 6.15
C VAL A 102 6.11 0.04 6.56
N ALA A 103 5.89 -1.03 7.32
CA ALA A 103 6.95 -1.96 7.70
C ALA A 103 7.60 -2.63 6.49
N VAL A 104 6.79 -3.16 5.56
CA VAL A 104 7.28 -3.80 4.32
C VAL A 104 8.07 -2.82 3.46
N ILE A 105 7.57 -1.60 3.29
CA ILE A 105 8.26 -0.55 2.53
C ILE A 105 9.61 -0.20 3.20
N SER A 106 9.64 -0.05 4.52
CA SER A 106 10.87 0.26 5.26
C SER A 106 11.93 -0.83 5.11
N VAL A 107 11.54 -2.10 5.19
CA VAL A 107 12.44 -3.24 4.96
C VAL A 107 12.93 -3.28 3.52
N GLY A 108 12.05 -3.03 2.55
CA GLY A 108 12.41 -2.94 1.13
C GLY A 108 13.48 -1.88 0.88
N ILE A 109 13.29 -0.66 1.40
CA ILE A 109 14.28 0.43 1.30
C ILE A 109 15.60 0.03 1.98
N GLY A 110 15.55 -0.54 3.18
CA GLY A 110 16.73 -1.00 3.90
C GLY A 110 17.55 -2.02 3.10
N SER A 111 16.87 -2.96 2.42
CA SER A 111 17.54 -3.95 1.57
C SER A 111 18.24 -3.32 0.37
N TYR A 112 17.63 -2.33 -0.29
CA TYR A 112 18.27 -1.59 -1.38
C TYR A 112 19.44 -0.73 -0.90
N MET A 113 19.30 -0.07 0.25
CA MET A 113 20.39 0.69 0.86
C MET A 113 21.59 -0.21 1.21
N ASN A 114 21.35 -1.41 1.74
CA ASN A 114 22.42 -2.37 2.04
C ASN A 114 23.17 -2.81 0.77
N GLN A 115 22.45 -3.07 -0.32
CA GLN A 115 23.06 -3.42 -1.61
C GLN A 115 23.88 -2.28 -2.21
N LEU A 116 23.41 -1.03 -2.07
CA LEU A 116 24.13 0.15 -2.54
C LEU A 116 25.36 0.48 -1.70
N LEU A 117 25.29 0.26 -0.38
CA LEU A 117 26.33 0.65 0.57
C LEU A 117 27.30 -0.49 0.97
N ARG A 118 27.05 -1.75 0.53
CA ARG A 118 27.86 -2.94 0.84
C ARG A 118 28.26 -3.07 2.33
N LEU A 119 27.31 -2.91 3.25
CA LEU A 119 27.61 -2.86 4.68
C LEU A 119 28.00 -4.22 5.31
N GLU A 120 28.03 -5.32 4.55
CA GLU A 120 28.44 -6.67 4.99
C GLU A 120 29.86 -7.08 4.58
N GLU A 121 30.53 -6.37 3.67
CA GLU A 121 31.98 -6.53 3.51
C GLU A 121 32.63 -5.67 4.60
N GLY A 122 33.36 -6.31 5.53
CA GLY A 122 34.09 -5.65 6.61
C GLY A 122 35.14 -4.65 6.13
N ASN A 123 34.69 -3.51 5.62
CA ASN A 123 35.48 -2.38 5.21
C ASN A 123 34.75 -1.15 5.72
N GLY A 124 35.33 -0.52 6.74
CA GLY A 124 35.00 0.85 7.09
C GLY A 124 35.13 1.78 5.87
N PRO A 125 34.86 3.08 6.05
CA PRO A 125 34.99 4.05 4.96
C PRO A 125 36.35 3.86 4.29
N ILE A 126 36.34 3.96 2.97
CA ILE A 126 37.33 3.52 1.99
C ILE A 126 38.60 4.41 2.03
N CYS A 127 39.07 4.71 3.25
CA CYS A 127 40.06 5.72 3.58
C CYS A 127 41.34 5.13 4.23
N LEU A 128 41.48 3.81 4.39
CA LEU A 128 42.66 3.18 5.00
C LEU A 128 43.23 2.03 4.17
N HIS A 129 43.33 2.20 2.85
CA HIS A 129 44.21 1.37 2.03
C HIS A 129 44.98 2.18 1.00
N ALA A 130 45.56 3.29 1.48
CA ALA A 130 46.54 4.08 0.76
C ALA A 130 47.48 4.76 1.77
N GLU A 131 48.32 4.00 2.47
CA GLU A 131 49.72 4.38 2.76
C GLU A 131 50.43 3.25 3.53
N HIS A 132 51.55 2.81 2.93
CA HIS A 132 52.61 1.91 3.42
C HIS A 132 52.34 0.41 3.55
#